data_AF-A0A816LD40-F1
#
_entry.id   AF-A0A816LD40-F1
#
_cell.length_a   1.000
_cell.length_b   1.000
_cell.length_c   1.000
_cell.angle_alpha   90.00
_cell.angle_beta   90.00
_cell.angle_gamma   90.00
#
_symmetry.space_group_name_H-M   'P 1'
#
loop_
_entity.id
_entity.type
_entity.pdbx_description
1 polymer ?
#
loop_
_entity_poly.entity_id
_entity_poly.type
_entity_poly.pdbx_seq_one_letter_code
_entity_poly.pdbx_strand_id
1 'polypeptide(L)'
;MAEEQLYQQMYQLGDVLNEATDSLIFQGLIHERHVQLLHAAGISSYTLLITHMRAESHPKNPPIIMLLASATLNIIVEETDRIRDLRTAEKNLQTTASNIGKTDQRHNLNKNKKRIEELTTALALRPDTAANVGQRAHWTREKEACETRVANMEQNN
;
A
#
# COMPACT_ATOMS: atom_id res chain seq x y z
N MET A 1 12.87 -25.16 12.71
CA MET A 1 13.16 -24.36 11.49
C MET A 1 11.99 -24.26 10.53
N ALA A 2 11.24 -25.34 10.24
CA ALA A 2 10.06 -25.26 9.36
C ALA A 2 8.84 -24.53 10.00
N GLU A 3 8.57 -24.74 11.29
CA GLU A 3 7.47 -24.04 12.00
C GLU A 3 7.68 -22.53 12.11
N GLU A 4 8.92 -22.09 12.33
CA GLU A 4 9.26 -20.66 12.50
C GLU A 4 9.15 -19.89 11.17
N GLN A 5 9.44 -20.56 10.04
CA GLN A 5 9.21 -20.04 8.70
C GLN A 5 7.72 -19.99 8.35
N LEU A 6 6.92 -20.94 8.84
CA LEU A 6 5.46 -20.96 8.69
C LEU A 6 4.82 -19.84 9.53
N TYR A 7 5.30 -19.63 10.76
CA TYR A 7 4.93 -18.49 11.62
C TYR A 7 5.28 -17.15 10.97
N GLN A 8 6.48 -17.01 10.41
CA GLN A 8 6.92 -15.82 9.68
C GLN A 8 6.15 -15.61 8.37
N GLN A 9 5.80 -16.68 7.63
CA GLN A 9 4.97 -16.59 6.43
C GLN A 9 3.51 -16.25 6.76
N MET A 10 2.94 -16.76 7.85
CA MET A 10 1.61 -16.35 8.35
C MET A 10 1.61 -14.88 8.78
N TYR A 11 2.71 -14.39 9.36
CA TYR A 11 2.91 -12.97 9.66
C TYR A 11 3.06 -12.12 8.40
N GLN A 12 3.73 -12.63 7.35
CA GLN A 12 3.89 -11.94 6.07
C GLN A 12 2.66 -12.04 5.15
N LEU A 13 1.76 -13.00 5.40
CA LEU A 13 0.46 -13.15 4.72
C LEU A 13 -0.72 -12.57 5.50
N GLY A 14 -0.48 -11.86 6.60
CA GLY A 14 -1.53 -11.11 7.29
C GLY A 14 -2.65 -12.00 7.78
N ASP A 15 -2.34 -12.98 8.63
CA ASP A 15 -3.42 -13.63 9.37
C ASP A 15 -3.92 -12.72 10.48
N VAL A 16 -4.77 -11.78 10.07
CA VAL A 16 -5.38 -10.74 10.89
C VAL A 16 -6.09 -11.32 12.12
N LEU A 17 -6.47 -12.60 12.08
CA LEU A 17 -7.06 -13.30 13.21
C LEU A 17 -6.11 -13.38 14.41
N ASN A 18 -4.83 -13.67 14.19
CA ASN A 18 -3.86 -13.77 15.28
C ASN A 18 -3.60 -12.39 15.91
N GLU A 19 -3.44 -11.37 15.07
CA GLU A 19 -3.28 -9.98 15.52
C GLU A 19 -4.52 -9.52 16.32
N ALA A 20 -5.72 -9.88 15.87
CA ALA A 20 -6.97 -9.59 16.57
C ALA A 20 -7.06 -10.34 17.91
N THR A 21 -6.75 -11.63 17.94
CA THR A 21 -6.80 -12.39 19.19
C THR A 21 -5.77 -11.90 20.19
N ASP A 22 -4.57 -11.53 19.75
CA ASP A 22 -3.53 -10.96 20.62
C ASP A 22 -3.95 -9.60 21.17
N SER A 23 -4.52 -8.73 20.32
CA SER A 23 -5.10 -7.44 20.71
C SER A 23 -6.18 -7.62 21.79
N LEU A 24 -7.10 -8.56 21.57
CA LEU A 24 -8.21 -8.82 22.49
C LEU A 24 -7.76 -9.47 23.81
N ILE A 25 -6.74 -10.34 23.78
CA ILE A 25 -6.12 -10.89 25.00
C ILE A 25 -5.47 -9.77 25.79
N PHE A 26 -4.70 -8.90 25.12
CA PHE A 26 -4.06 -7.75 25.76
C PHE A 26 -5.08 -6.79 26.40
N GLN A 27 -6.24 -6.61 25.75
CA GLN A 27 -7.35 -5.81 26.28
C GLN A 27 -8.18 -6.52 27.37
N GLY A 28 -7.90 -7.81 27.63
CA GLY A 28 -8.64 -8.62 28.60
C GLY A 28 -10.06 -8.99 28.17
N LEU A 29 -10.38 -8.88 26.88
CA LEU A 29 -11.71 -9.15 26.32
C LEU A 29 -11.91 -10.64 25.99
N ILE A 30 -10.83 -11.36 25.73
CA ILE A 30 -10.80 -12.81 25.57
C ILE A 30 -9.61 -13.40 26.35
N HIS A 31 -9.58 -14.73 26.49
CA HIS A 31 -8.48 -15.46 27.13
C HIS A 31 -7.73 -16.34 26.12
N GLU A 32 -6.48 -16.69 26.40
CA GLU A 32 -5.68 -17.63 25.59
C GLU A 32 -6.41 -18.96 25.35
N ARG A 33 -7.20 -19.44 26.32
CA ARG A 33 -8.04 -20.63 26.16
C ARG A 33 -9.03 -20.50 25.01
N HIS A 34 -9.53 -19.30 24.72
CA HIS A 34 -10.44 -19.10 23.58
C HIS A 34 -9.72 -19.30 22.24
N VAL A 35 -8.46 -18.86 22.14
CA VAL A 35 -7.62 -19.07 20.96
C VAL A 35 -7.27 -20.55 20.79
N GLN A 36 -6.98 -21.24 21.89
CA GLN A 36 -6.75 -22.70 21.87
C GLN A 36 -7.97 -23.47 21.36
N LEU A 37 -9.19 -23.01 21.70
CA LEU A 37 -10.44 -23.61 21.20
C LEU A 37 -10.64 -23.36 19.70
N LEU A 38 -10.28 -22.19 19.18
CA LEU A 38 -10.26 -21.93 17.73
C LEU A 38 -9.30 -22.89 17.02
N HIS A 39 -8.08 -23.02 17.53
CA HIS A 39 -7.08 -23.94 16.95
C HIS A 39 -7.51 -25.41 17.03
N ALA A 40 -8.12 -25.83 18.14
CA ALA A 40 -8.66 -27.18 18.29
C ALA A 40 -9.80 -27.48 17.32
N ALA A 41 -10.55 -26.45 16.90
CA ALA A 41 -11.55 -26.52 15.85
C ALA A 41 -10.95 -26.44 14.43
N GLY A 42 -9.62 -26.40 14.28
CA GLY A 42 -8.95 -26.26 12.99
C GLY A 42 -9.03 -24.85 12.39
N ILE A 43 -9.44 -23.85 13.17
CA ILE A 43 -9.49 -22.46 12.74
C ILE A 43 -8.12 -21.83 13.02
N SER A 44 -7.29 -21.77 11.99
CA SER A 44 -6.00 -21.08 12.07
C SER A 44 -6.01 -19.71 11.40
N SER A 45 -7.10 -19.31 10.75
CA SER A 45 -7.19 -18.06 10.00
C SER A 45 -8.57 -17.41 9.98
N TYR A 46 -8.62 -16.11 9.71
CA TYR A 46 -9.89 -15.37 9.60
C TYR A 46 -10.82 -15.94 8.52
N THR A 47 -10.26 -16.38 7.39
CA THR A 47 -11.07 -17.00 6.31
C THR A 47 -11.70 -18.30 6.77
N LEU A 48 -10.95 -19.12 7.52
CA LEU A 48 -11.46 -20.37 8.10
C LEU A 48 -12.53 -20.09 9.15
N LEU A 49 -12.34 -19.07 9.99
CA LEU A 49 -13.31 -18.64 11.00
C LEU A 49 -14.65 -18.27 10.33
N ILE A 50 -14.61 -17.39 9.33
CA ILE A 50 -15.82 -16.97 8.59
C ILE A 50 -16.46 -18.15 7.86
N THR A 51 -15.66 -19.05 7.28
CA THR A 51 -16.16 -20.24 6.59
C THR A 51 -16.91 -21.15 7.56
N HIS A 52 -16.38 -21.37 8.76
CA HIS A 52 -17.03 -22.16 9.80
C HIS A 52 -18.31 -21.49 10.30
N MET A 53 -18.27 -20.18 10.58
CA MET A 53 -19.46 -19.42 10.99
C MET A 53 -20.57 -19.42 9.93
N ARG A 54 -20.22 -19.44 8.64
CA ARG A 54 -21.21 -19.59 7.54
C ARG A 54 -21.72 -21.03 7.43
N ALA A 55 -20.86 -22.03 7.58
CA ALA A 55 -21.22 -23.45 7.47
C ALA A 55 -22.08 -23.95 8.65
N GLU A 56 -22.01 -23.31 9.81
CA GLU A 56 -22.85 -23.59 10.99
C GLU A 56 -24.34 -23.26 10.81
N SER A 57 -24.73 -22.71 9.66
CA SER A 57 -26.14 -22.69 9.23
C SER A 57 -26.64 -24.06 8.73
N HIS A 58 -25.79 -25.10 8.71
CA HIS A 58 -26.16 -26.48 8.38
C HIS A 58 -26.08 -27.44 9.60
N PRO A 59 -27.06 -28.34 9.79
CA PRO A 59 -27.27 -29.10 11.03
C PRO A 59 -26.29 -30.27 11.31
N LYS A 60 -25.15 -30.37 10.61
CA LYS A 60 -24.27 -31.57 10.66
C LYS A 60 -22.81 -31.34 11.10
N ASN A 61 -22.39 -30.11 11.36
CA ASN A 61 -21.07 -29.83 11.91
C ASN A 61 -21.17 -29.48 13.40
N PRO A 62 -20.27 -29.99 14.27
CA PRO A 62 -20.23 -29.54 15.67
C PRO A 62 -19.94 -28.04 15.68
N PRO A 63 -20.85 -27.19 16.19
CA PRO A 63 -20.68 -25.75 16.10
C PRO A 63 -19.46 -25.31 16.92
N ILE A 64 -18.60 -24.45 16.40
CA ILE A 64 -17.68 -23.63 17.20
C ILE A 64 -18.46 -22.79 18.22
N ILE A 65 -19.74 -22.50 17.94
CA ILE A 65 -20.70 -21.97 18.94
C ILE A 65 -20.85 -22.89 20.18
N MET A 66 -20.59 -24.21 20.09
CA MET A 66 -20.55 -25.10 21.25
C MET A 66 -19.25 -24.98 22.06
N LEU A 67 -18.16 -24.51 21.44
CA LEU A 67 -16.84 -24.36 22.08
C LEU A 67 -16.64 -22.95 22.64
N LEU A 68 -17.18 -21.93 21.96
CA LEU A 68 -17.08 -20.52 22.34
C LEU A 68 -18.46 -19.88 22.39
N ALA A 69 -18.69 -19.07 23.41
CA ALA A 69 -19.91 -18.28 23.48
C ALA A 69 -20.01 -17.37 22.24
N SER A 70 -21.21 -17.25 21.66
CA SER A 70 -21.45 -16.44 20.46
C SER A 70 -20.96 -14.99 20.60
N ALA A 71 -21.05 -14.40 21.80
CA ALA A 71 -20.52 -13.07 22.08
C ALA A 71 -18.99 -12.99 21.91
N THR A 72 -18.25 -14.01 22.34
CA THR A 72 -16.79 -14.08 22.19
C THR A 72 -16.38 -14.20 20.72
N LEU A 73 -17.12 -15.00 19.93
CA LEU A 73 -16.89 -15.12 18.50
C LEU A 73 -17.15 -13.80 17.76
N ASN A 74 -18.24 -13.10 18.10
CA ASN A 74 -18.55 -11.80 17.51
C ASN A 74 -17.45 -10.76 17.78
N ILE A 75 -16.96 -10.68 19.02
CA ILE A 75 -15.86 -9.76 19.38
C ILE A 75 -14.60 -10.07 18.55
N ILE A 76 -14.25 -11.35 18.39
CA ILE A 76 -13.09 -11.78 17.59
C ILE A 76 -13.27 -11.39 16.12
N VAL A 77 -14.45 -11.62 15.55
CA VAL A 77 -14.73 -11.25 14.16
C VAL A 77 -14.67 -9.75 13.95
N GLU A 78 -15.33 -8.97 14.81
CA GLU A 78 -15.37 -7.51 14.72
C GLU A 78 -13.98 -6.88 14.81
N GLU A 79 -13.14 -7.34 15.75
CA GLU A 79 -11.77 -6.84 15.86
C GLU A 79 -10.92 -7.28 14.65
N THR A 80 -11.12 -8.49 14.14
CA THR A 80 -10.40 -8.96 12.95
C THR A 80 -10.77 -8.14 11.71
N ASP A 81 -12.06 -7.82 11.52
CA ASP A 81 -12.52 -6.94 10.45
C ASP A 81 -11.91 -5.54 10.59
N ARG A 82 -11.88 -4.98 11.81
CA ARG A 82 -11.30 -3.68 12.09
C ARG A 82 -9.81 -3.61 11.75
N ILE A 83 -9.02 -4.60 12.17
CA ILE A 83 -7.57 -4.62 11.88
C ILE A 83 -7.34 -4.78 10.37
N ARG A 84 -8.16 -5.58 9.67
CA ARG A 84 -8.07 -5.72 8.21
C ARG A 84 -8.29 -4.37 7.50
N ASP A 85 -9.29 -3.62 7.93
CA ASP A 85 -9.60 -2.31 7.36
C ASP A 85 -8.47 -1.30 7.65
N LEU A 86 -7.90 -1.34 8.85
CA LEU A 86 -6.72 -0.53 9.21
C LEU A 86 -5.50 -0.87 8.36
N ARG A 87 -5.18 -2.15 8.15
CA ARG A 87 -4.08 -2.59 7.26
C ARG A 87 -4.27 -2.11 5.83
N THR A 88 -5.51 -2.13 5.35
CA THR A 88 -5.87 -1.62 4.03
C THR A 88 -5.64 -0.11 3.95
N ALA A 89 -6.10 0.64 4.96
CA ALA A 89 -5.87 2.08 5.05
C ALA A 89 -4.37 2.43 5.14
N GLU A 90 -3.60 1.70 5.94
CA GLU A 90 -2.14 1.86 6.07
C GLU A 90 -1.45 1.68 4.72
N LYS A 91 -1.76 0.61 3.99
CA LYS A 91 -1.21 0.36 2.66
C LYS A 91 -1.54 1.48 1.66
N ASN A 92 -2.77 1.99 1.71
CA ASN A 92 -3.20 3.11 0.88
C ASN A 92 -2.47 4.41 1.23
N LEU A 93 -2.23 4.67 2.52
CA LEU A 93 -1.44 5.81 2.99
C LEU A 93 0.02 5.70 2.56
N GLN A 94 0.65 4.53 2.73
CA GLN A 94 2.02 4.29 2.27
C GLN A 94 2.16 4.50 0.75
N THR A 95 1.18 4.01 -0.02
CA THR A 95 1.14 4.23 -1.48
C THR A 95 1.00 5.70 -1.82
N THR A 96 0.10 6.41 -1.13
CA THR A 96 -0.11 7.84 -1.32
C THR A 96 1.16 8.61 -0.97
N ALA A 97 1.76 8.35 0.19
CA ALA A 97 3.00 8.98 0.64
C ALA A 97 4.15 8.75 -0.33
N SER A 98 4.30 7.52 -0.87
CA SER A 98 5.30 7.22 -1.90
C SER A 98 5.06 7.97 -3.21
N ASN A 99 3.82 8.37 -3.49
CA ASN A 99 3.43 9.08 -4.71
C ASN A 99 3.35 10.61 -4.54
N ILE A 100 3.47 11.13 -3.31
CA ILE A 100 3.52 12.58 -3.07
C ILE A 100 4.69 13.17 -3.86
N GLY A 101 4.43 14.25 -4.60
CA GLY A 101 5.43 14.95 -5.40
C GLY A 101 5.83 14.26 -6.70
N LYS A 102 5.63 12.95 -6.87
CA LYS A 102 5.98 12.23 -8.13
C LYS A 102 5.17 12.72 -9.32
N THR A 103 3.88 13.01 -9.13
CA THR A 103 3.02 13.56 -10.20
C THR A 103 3.50 14.95 -10.63
N ASP A 104 3.84 15.82 -9.67
CA ASP A 104 4.34 17.17 -9.94
C ASP A 104 5.74 17.14 -10.56
N GLN A 105 6.60 16.24 -10.11
CA GLN A 105 7.91 15.96 -10.72
C GLN A 105 7.76 15.52 -12.17
N ARG A 106 6.85 14.58 -12.46
CA ARG A 106 6.57 14.12 -13.82
C ARG A 106 5.99 15.23 -14.69
N HIS A 107 5.08 16.04 -14.16
CA HIS A 107 4.53 17.20 -14.86
C HIS A 107 5.64 18.21 -15.22
N ASN A 108 6.49 18.56 -14.25
CA ASN A 108 7.60 19.49 -14.43
C ASN A 108 8.66 18.95 -15.41
N LEU A 109 8.97 17.66 -15.35
CA LEU A 109 9.88 17.00 -16.29
C LEU A 109 9.35 17.12 -17.73
N ASN A 110 8.09 16.75 -17.95
CA ASN A 110 7.44 16.84 -19.27
C ASN A 110 7.38 18.28 -19.78
N LYS A 111 7.08 19.25 -18.90
CA LYS A 111 7.07 20.68 -19.24
C LYS A 111 8.44 21.17 -19.71
N ASN A 112 9.53 20.79 -19.02
CA ASN A 112 10.88 21.18 -19.44
C ASN A 112 11.31 20.48 -20.74
N LYS A 113 10.99 19.20 -20.93
CA LYS A 113 11.26 18.48 -22.20
C LYS A 113 10.58 19.15 -23.38
N LYS A 114 9.29 19.46 -23.26
CA LYS A 114 8.55 20.20 -24.29
C LYS A 114 9.18 21.57 -24.59
N ARG A 115 9.62 22.28 -23.55
CA ARG A 115 10.28 23.59 -23.73
C ARG A 115 11.61 23.48 -24.49
N ILE A 116 12.38 22.42 -24.27
CA ILE A 116 13.62 22.15 -25.01
C ILE A 116 13.32 21.91 -26.50
N GLU A 117 12.26 21.15 -26.82
CA GLU A 117 11.82 20.91 -28.20
C GLU A 117 11.40 22.20 -28.90
N GLU A 118 10.61 23.04 -28.23
CA GLU A 118 10.19 24.36 -28.73
C GLU A 118 11.40 25.26 -29.01
N LEU A 119 12.33 25.38 -28.06
CA LEU A 119 13.53 26.21 -28.21
C LEU A 119 14.46 25.67 -29.30
N THR A 120 14.60 24.35 -29.41
CA THR A 120 15.39 23.71 -30.47
C THR A 120 14.81 24.02 -31.85
N THR A 121 13.49 23.93 -31.99
CA THR A 121 12.79 24.27 -33.23
C THR A 121 12.94 25.75 -33.56
N ALA A 122 12.77 26.64 -32.58
CA ALA A 122 12.90 28.08 -32.76
C ALA A 122 14.34 28.48 -33.17
N LEU A 123 15.35 27.84 -32.58
CA LEU A 123 16.76 28.05 -32.94
C LEU A 123 17.10 27.52 -34.34
N ALA A 124 16.46 26.44 -34.79
CA ALA A 124 16.64 25.90 -36.15
C ALA A 124 15.97 26.79 -37.21
N LEU A 125 14.78 27.31 -36.92
CA LEU A 125 14.01 28.14 -37.85
C LEU A 125 14.53 29.57 -38.00
N ARG A 126 15.30 30.08 -37.02
CA ARG A 126 15.83 31.44 -37.08
C ARG A 126 17.23 31.49 -37.67
N PRO A 127 17.45 32.25 -38.76
CA PRO A 127 18.78 32.41 -39.32
C PRO A 127 19.70 33.18 -38.36
N ASP A 128 20.97 32.80 -38.37
CA ASP A 128 22.02 33.42 -37.56
C ASP A 128 22.48 34.74 -38.21
N THR A 129 21.82 35.82 -37.84
CA THR A 129 22.07 37.17 -38.37
C THR A 129 22.25 38.14 -37.21
N ALA A 130 22.95 39.26 -37.44
CA ALA A 130 23.18 40.30 -36.44
C ALA A 130 21.88 40.80 -35.78
N ALA A 131 20.76 40.83 -36.52
CA ALA A 131 19.45 41.22 -36.00
C ALA A 131 18.85 40.20 -35.00
N ASN A 132 19.24 38.93 -35.10
CA ASN A 132 18.69 37.82 -34.30
C ASN A 132 19.62 37.38 -33.16
N VAL A 133 20.87 37.84 -33.11
CA VAL A 133 21.91 37.39 -32.14
C VAL A 133 21.40 37.43 -30.70
N GLY A 134 20.78 38.54 -30.26
CA GLY A 134 20.30 38.68 -28.89
C GLY A 134 19.21 37.66 -28.52
N GLN A 135 18.26 37.41 -29.43
CA GLN A 135 17.20 36.44 -29.20
C GLN A 135 17.70 34.99 -29.27
N ARG A 136 18.62 34.68 -30.21
CA ARG A 136 19.26 33.36 -30.28
C ARG A 136 20.08 33.07 -29.01
N ALA A 137 20.84 34.04 -28.51
CA ALA A 137 21.61 33.91 -27.26
C ALA A 137 20.72 33.75 -26.02
N HIS A 138 19.55 34.39 -26.00
CA HIS A 138 18.56 34.20 -24.94
C HIS A 138 17.98 32.77 -24.96
N TRP A 139 17.50 32.31 -26.12
CA TRP A 139 16.94 30.97 -26.27
C TRP A 139 17.94 29.85 -26.01
N THR A 140 19.20 30.06 -26.37
CA THR A 140 20.28 29.10 -26.09
C THR A 140 20.46 28.92 -24.58
N ARG A 141 20.59 30.02 -23.83
CA ARG A 141 20.71 29.98 -22.36
C ARG A 141 19.47 29.37 -21.69
N GLU A 142 18.29 29.68 -22.20
CA GLU A 142 17.04 29.10 -21.68
C GLU A 142 16.99 27.58 -21.91
N LYS A 143 17.42 27.12 -23.10
CA LYS A 143 17.47 25.71 -23.46
C LYS A 143 18.44 24.96 -22.54
N GLU A 144 19.66 25.47 -22.36
CA GLU A 144 20.66 24.89 -21.46
C GLU A 144 20.14 24.79 -20.01
N ALA A 145 19.43 25.83 -19.53
CA ALA A 145 18.83 25.82 -18.21
C ALA A 145 17.74 24.73 -18.08
N CYS A 146 16.91 24.54 -19.12
CA CYS A 146 15.93 23.46 -19.14
C CYS A 146 16.59 22.08 -19.21
N GLU A 147 17.65 21.90 -20.01
CA GLU A 147 18.41 20.64 -20.09
C GLU A 147 19.04 20.27 -18.75
N THR A 148 19.64 21.25 -18.06
CA THR A 148 20.17 21.07 -16.70
C THR A 148 19.07 20.62 -15.72
N ARG A 149 17.89 21.23 -15.78
CA ARG A 149 16.75 20.83 -14.92
C ARG A 149 16.28 19.42 -15.23
N VAL A 150 16.20 19.04 -16.51
CA VAL A 150 15.81 17.68 -16.93
C VAL A 150 16.83 16.66 -16.43
N ALA A 151 18.13 16.90 -16.63
CA ALA A 151 19.19 16.01 -16.16
C ALA A 151 19.13 15.82 -14.63
N ASN A 152 18.95 16.91 -13.88
CA ASN A 152 18.78 16.85 -12.42
C ASN A 152 17.51 16.09 -12.01
N MET A 153 16.40 16.25 -12.74
CA MET A 153 15.14 15.54 -12.46
C MET A 153 15.23 14.05 -12.79
N GLU A 154 15.98 13.66 -13.83
CA GLU A 154 16.17 12.25 -14.22
C GLU A 154 17.15 11.51 -13.30
N GLN A 155 18.12 12.20 -12.70
CA GLN A 155 19.01 11.62 -11.68
C GLN A 155 18.33 11.43 -10.30
N ASN A 156 17.28 12.20 -10.02
CA ASN A 156 16.58 12.19 -8.72
C ASN A 156 15.27 11.37 -8.72
N ASN A 157 14.87 10.80 -9.86
CA ASN A 157 13.71 9.92 -10.01
C ASN A 157 14.13 8.44 -10.03
#